data_AF-A0A7J8J0E9-F1
#
_entry.id   AF-A0A7J8J0E9-F1
#
_cell.length_a   1.000
_cell.length_b   1.000
_cell.length_c   1.000
_cell.angle_alpha   90.00
_cell.angle_beta   90.00
_cell.angle_gamma   90.00
#
_symmetry.space_group_name_H-M   'P 1'
#
loop_
_entity.id
_entity.type
_entity.pdbx_description
1 polymer ?
#
loop_
_entity_poly.entity_id
_entity_poly.type
_entity_poly.pdbx_seq_one_letter_code
_entity_poly.pdbx_strand_id
1 'polypeptide(L)'
;MPRAQCCWMSRGKYGSATLTWRSGWPRSPSPCTQGRCWKRTSPRCRWFCPTLHSIASQVRGAVASVTFDDFHKNSARIIRTAVFGFETLEGKGTNAEALLQPRDRAIFPQNGLVVSSVDVQSVEPVDQRTRDALQRSVQLAIEITTNSQEAAAKHEAQRLEQEARGRLERQKILDQSEAEKARRELLELEALSTAVESTGTAKAEAESRAEAARIEGQGSVLQAKLKAEALAIETEAELQRVKKVRELELVYARAQLELEVSKAQQLAEVEVKKFKQMTEALGPSTIRDLAVAGPEMQVKLLQSLGLKSTLITDGSTPINLFNTALGLLGLGSEAQSPSKKMARGPGPEEHLLLHSSPDPQVLGSKHIVP
;
A
#
# COMPACT_ATOMS: atom_id res chain seq x y z
N MET A 1 -11.31 -17.67 104.79
CA MET A 1 -9.94 -17.25 105.14
C MET A 1 -9.92 -15.75 105.37
N PRO A 2 -9.16 -15.24 106.34
CA PRO A 2 -8.95 -13.80 106.47
C PRO A 2 -8.29 -13.25 105.19
N ARG A 3 -8.79 -12.10 104.74
CA ARG A 3 -8.30 -11.36 103.56
C ARG A 3 -7.98 -9.94 103.98
N ALA A 4 -7.01 -9.33 103.31
CA ALA A 4 -6.83 -7.88 103.37
C ALA A 4 -6.22 -7.37 102.08
N GLN A 5 -6.50 -6.10 101.84
CA GLN A 5 -6.02 -5.38 100.69
C GLN A 5 -4.72 -4.66 101.03
N CYS A 6 -3.72 -4.88 100.18
CA CYS A 6 -2.48 -4.15 100.12
C CYS A 6 -2.58 -3.16 98.96
N CYS A 7 -2.48 -1.86 99.27
CA CYS A 7 -2.33 -0.83 98.26
C CYS A 7 -0.87 -0.38 98.22
N TRP A 8 -0.32 -0.25 97.01
CA TRP A 8 1.01 0.33 96.82
C TRP A 8 1.01 1.35 95.70
N MET A 9 1.98 2.26 95.78
CA MET A 9 2.23 3.26 94.76
C MET A 9 3.71 3.23 94.37
N SER A 10 4.04 3.01 93.11
CA SER A 10 5.42 3.09 92.60
C SER A 10 5.43 3.76 91.24
N ARG A 11 6.29 4.77 91.05
CA ARG A 11 6.46 5.52 89.78
C ARG A 11 5.14 5.88 89.08
N GLY A 12 4.22 6.53 89.79
CA GLY A 12 2.94 6.98 89.21
C GLY A 12 1.93 5.88 88.89
N LYS A 13 2.14 4.65 89.38
CA LYS A 13 1.18 3.53 89.30
C LYS A 13 0.54 3.31 90.66
N TYR A 14 -0.77 3.09 90.70
CA TYR A 14 -1.49 2.67 91.89
C TYR A 14 -2.01 1.26 91.63
N GLY A 15 -1.63 0.34 92.50
CA GLY A 15 -2.05 -1.05 92.44
C GLY A 15 -2.67 -1.46 93.76
N SER A 16 -3.73 -2.27 93.67
CA SER A 16 -4.29 -2.94 94.83
C SER A 16 -4.24 -4.46 94.61
N ALA A 17 -3.74 -5.18 95.61
CA ALA A 17 -3.82 -6.63 95.64
C ALA A 17 -4.46 -7.10 96.93
N THR A 18 -5.25 -8.17 96.83
CA THR A 18 -5.77 -8.85 98.00
C THR A 18 -4.82 -9.98 98.36
N LEU A 19 -4.36 -9.93 99.61
CA LEU A 19 -3.57 -10.98 100.23
C LEU A 19 -4.50 -11.92 100.96
N THR A 20 -4.30 -13.22 100.74
CA THR A 20 -4.95 -14.27 101.52
C THR A 20 -3.91 -14.96 102.40
N TRP A 21 -4.25 -15.17 103.68
CA TRP A 21 -3.38 -15.88 104.61
C TRP A 21 -4.20 -16.81 105.49
N ARG A 22 -3.51 -17.79 106.08
CA ARG A 22 -4.10 -18.77 106.98
C ARG A 22 -3.62 -18.44 108.41
N SER A 23 -4.50 -17.89 109.25
CA SER A 23 -4.25 -17.70 110.69
C SER A 23 -5.20 -18.57 111.51
N GLY A 24 -4.69 -19.31 112.50
CA GLY A 24 -5.46 -20.21 113.38
C GLY A 24 -6.40 -19.52 114.39
N TRP A 25 -6.97 -18.35 114.08
CA TRP A 25 -7.89 -17.62 114.98
C TRP A 25 -9.10 -17.06 114.22
N PRO A 26 -10.32 -17.09 114.82
CA PRO A 26 -11.55 -16.73 114.13
C PRO A 26 -11.75 -15.21 114.02
N ARG A 27 -12.49 -14.82 112.97
CA ARG A 27 -12.95 -13.48 112.54
C ARG A 27 -11.97 -12.57 111.79
N SER A 28 -12.43 -12.10 110.64
CA SER A 28 -11.84 -11.15 109.69
C SER A 28 -11.80 -9.71 110.23
N PRO A 29 -10.80 -8.89 109.87
CA PRO A 29 -10.89 -7.44 110.03
C PRO A 29 -11.77 -6.82 108.92
N SER A 30 -12.51 -5.76 109.25
CA SER A 30 -13.23 -4.89 108.30
C SER A 30 -12.26 -4.11 107.39
N PRO A 31 -12.66 -3.72 106.17
CA PRO A 31 -11.79 -3.04 105.21
C PRO A 31 -11.27 -1.70 105.74
N CYS A 32 -9.96 -1.47 105.64
CA CYS A 32 -9.33 -0.19 105.94
C CYS A 32 -9.61 0.79 104.80
N THR A 33 -10.57 1.70 104.99
CA THR A 33 -10.67 2.93 104.19
C THR A 33 -9.49 3.84 104.52
N GLN A 34 -8.81 4.36 103.49
CA GLN A 34 -7.68 5.29 103.60
C GLN A 34 -7.99 6.41 104.61
N GLY A 35 -7.16 6.53 105.65
CA GLY A 35 -7.18 7.70 106.54
C GLY A 35 -7.12 7.45 108.06
N ARG A 36 -7.31 6.22 108.56
CA ARG A 36 -7.27 5.97 110.03
C ARG A 36 -6.56 4.66 110.38
N CYS A 37 -5.23 4.64 110.27
CA CYS A 37 -4.43 3.48 110.72
C CYS A 37 -3.27 3.84 111.67
N TRP A 38 -3.31 5.01 112.32
CA TRP A 38 -2.40 5.28 113.42
C TRP A 38 -3.17 5.26 114.75
N LYS A 39 -2.74 4.33 115.62
CA LYS A 39 -3.22 4.08 116.99
C LYS A 39 -4.57 3.36 117.13
N ARG A 40 -4.67 2.12 116.62
CA ARG A 40 -5.50 1.09 117.27
C ARG A 40 -4.60 0.14 118.06
N THR A 41 -4.65 0.26 119.38
CA THR A 41 -4.07 -0.65 120.38
C THR A 41 -4.86 -1.96 120.43
N SER A 42 -4.91 -2.69 119.32
CA SER A 42 -5.35 -4.09 119.27
C SER A 42 -4.14 -4.96 118.93
N PRO A 43 -3.89 -6.06 119.67
CA PRO A 43 -2.72 -6.92 119.43
C PRO A 43 -2.65 -7.46 117.99
N ARG A 44 -3.79 -7.61 117.29
CA ARG A 44 -3.86 -8.00 115.86
C ARG A 44 -3.30 -6.97 114.86
N CYS A 45 -3.40 -5.67 115.15
CA CYS A 45 -2.89 -4.62 114.24
C CYS A 45 -1.36 -4.51 114.27
N ARG A 46 -0.75 -4.93 115.39
CA ARG A 46 0.71 -4.85 115.60
C ARG A 46 1.49 -5.79 114.68
N TRP A 47 0.90 -6.92 114.28
CA TRP A 47 1.53 -7.93 113.42
C TRP A 47 1.22 -7.78 111.93
N PHE A 48 0.03 -7.29 111.58
CA PHE A 48 -0.45 -7.22 110.20
C PHE A 48 0.15 -6.04 109.40
N CYS A 49 0.30 -4.88 110.04
CA CYS A 49 0.76 -3.65 109.38
C CYS A 49 2.25 -3.72 108.91
N PRO A 50 3.20 -4.27 109.69
CA PRO A 50 4.60 -4.40 109.24
C PRO A 50 4.76 -5.35 108.04
N THR A 51 4.01 -6.46 108.03
CA THR A 51 4.03 -7.43 106.93
C THR A 51 3.48 -6.82 105.64
N LEU A 52 2.36 -6.09 105.71
CA LEU A 52 1.79 -5.38 104.57
C LEU A 52 2.77 -4.33 104.01
N HIS A 53 3.45 -3.60 104.89
CA HIS A 53 4.44 -2.60 104.51
C HIS A 53 5.65 -3.23 103.80
N SER A 54 6.13 -4.37 104.28
CA SER A 54 7.24 -5.13 103.66
C SER A 54 6.88 -5.62 102.25
N ILE A 55 5.71 -6.23 102.09
CA ILE A 55 5.19 -6.70 100.79
C ILE A 55 5.02 -5.53 99.83
N ALA A 56 4.41 -4.43 100.28
CA ALA A 56 4.27 -3.24 99.46
C ALA A 56 5.63 -2.66 99.03
N SER A 57 6.65 -2.71 99.90
CA SER A 57 8.00 -2.25 99.56
C SER A 57 8.65 -3.13 98.49
N GLN A 58 8.57 -4.46 98.62
CA GLN A 58 9.09 -5.42 97.64
C GLN A 58 8.43 -5.25 96.27
N VAL A 59 7.10 -5.10 96.24
CA VAL A 59 6.37 -4.85 95.00
C VAL A 59 6.77 -3.50 94.39
N ARG A 60 6.88 -2.43 95.19
CA ARG A 60 7.34 -1.13 94.67
C ARG A 60 8.74 -1.20 94.07
N GLY A 61 9.65 -1.94 94.71
CA GLY A 61 11.03 -2.14 94.25
C GLY A 61 11.10 -2.90 92.92
N ALA A 62 10.39 -4.02 92.81
CA ALA A 62 10.35 -4.83 91.58
C ALA A 62 9.65 -4.11 90.43
N VAL A 63 8.61 -3.31 90.70
CA VAL A 63 7.92 -2.51 89.66
C VAL A 63 8.78 -1.35 89.17
N ALA A 64 9.71 -0.84 90.00
CA ALA A 64 10.61 0.23 89.60
C ALA A 64 11.73 -0.24 88.65
N SER A 65 12.04 -1.54 88.62
CA SER A 65 13.06 -2.13 87.74
C SER A 65 12.52 -2.61 86.39
N VAL A 66 11.21 -2.57 86.15
CA VAL A 66 10.57 -3.06 84.91
C VAL A 66 9.93 -1.90 84.13
N THR A 67 9.92 -2.00 82.79
CA THR A 67 9.28 -1.02 81.92
C THR A 67 7.75 -1.01 82.07
N PHE A 68 7.09 0.05 81.60
CA PHE A 68 5.63 0.17 81.72
C PHE A 68 4.88 -0.93 80.96
N ASP A 69 5.23 -1.15 79.70
CA ASP A 69 4.56 -2.10 78.80
C ASP A 69 4.73 -3.56 79.27
N ASP A 70 5.95 -3.94 79.67
CA ASP A 70 6.21 -5.29 80.20
C ASP A 70 5.45 -5.52 81.51
N PHE A 71 5.40 -4.51 82.41
CA PHE A 71 4.56 -4.62 83.60
C PHE A 71 3.07 -4.70 83.28
N HIS A 72 2.57 -4.00 82.25
CA HIS A 72 1.15 -4.06 81.88
C HIS A 72 0.76 -5.45 81.36
N LYS A 73 1.60 -6.07 80.54
CA LYS A 73 1.39 -7.42 79.98
C LYS A 73 1.60 -8.53 81.02
N ASN A 74 2.59 -8.38 81.91
CA ASN A 74 3.06 -9.43 82.83
C ASN A 74 2.85 -9.12 84.32
N SER A 75 1.96 -8.19 84.67
CA SER A 75 1.75 -7.67 86.03
C SER A 75 1.59 -8.77 87.10
N ALA A 76 0.72 -9.75 86.85
CA ALA A 76 0.44 -10.84 87.78
C ALA A 76 1.69 -11.71 88.07
N ARG A 77 2.55 -11.91 87.08
CA ARG A 77 3.80 -12.68 87.25
C ARG A 77 4.80 -11.87 88.09
N ILE A 78 5.05 -10.62 87.71
CA ILE A 78 6.04 -9.74 88.36
C ILE A 78 5.71 -9.52 89.84
N ILE A 79 4.43 -9.31 90.18
CA ILE A 79 4.01 -9.09 91.57
C ILE A 79 4.16 -10.37 92.40
N ARG A 80 3.77 -11.54 91.87
CA ARG A 80 3.93 -12.82 92.59
C ARG A 80 5.41 -13.13 92.84
N THR A 81 6.26 -12.93 91.84
CA THR A 81 7.71 -13.08 91.96
C THR A 81 8.29 -12.14 93.02
N ALA A 82 7.85 -10.88 93.07
CA ALA A 82 8.36 -9.89 94.04
C ALA A 82 8.01 -10.23 95.50
N VAL A 83 6.83 -10.81 95.74
CA VAL A 83 6.34 -11.12 97.10
C VAL A 83 6.85 -12.44 97.63
N PHE A 84 6.89 -13.47 96.78
CA PHE A 84 7.31 -14.81 97.20
C PHE A 84 8.81 -15.06 97.06
N GLY A 85 9.49 -14.21 96.27
CA GLY A 85 10.86 -14.45 95.86
C GLY A 85 10.96 -15.60 94.87
N PHE A 86 12.18 -15.83 94.39
CA PHE A 86 12.48 -16.94 93.51
C PHE A 86 12.78 -18.21 94.30
N GLU A 87 12.35 -19.35 93.79
CA GLU A 87 12.86 -20.62 94.27
C GLU A 87 14.25 -20.88 93.66
N THR A 88 15.31 -20.67 94.44
CA THR A 88 16.63 -21.21 94.10
C THR A 88 16.59 -22.71 94.36
N LEU A 89 16.27 -23.49 93.32
CA LEU A 89 16.56 -24.92 93.31
C LEU A 89 18.08 -25.08 93.28
N GLU A 90 18.71 -25.16 94.47
CA GLU A 90 20.07 -25.67 94.56
C GLU A 90 20.03 -27.18 94.36
N GLY A 91 20.25 -27.60 93.11
CA GLY A 91 20.30 -29.02 92.76
C GLY A 91 20.36 -29.30 91.26
N LYS A 92 21.58 -29.27 90.71
CA LYS A 92 22.06 -29.95 89.49
C LYS A 92 21.40 -29.63 88.12
N GLY A 93 22.23 -29.11 87.22
CA GLY A 93 22.28 -29.58 85.82
C GLY A 93 21.88 -28.57 84.73
N THR A 94 22.88 -27.90 84.17
CA THR A 94 23.07 -27.50 82.74
C THR A 94 21.86 -27.16 81.86
N ASN A 95 21.91 -25.92 81.34
CA ASN A 95 21.36 -25.43 80.07
C ASN A 95 19.83 -25.41 79.91
N ALA A 96 19.25 -24.28 80.30
CA ALA A 96 18.25 -23.49 79.54
C ALA A 96 17.67 -22.47 80.54
N GLU A 97 17.34 -21.28 80.04
CA GLU A 97 16.71 -20.18 80.79
C GLU A 97 15.92 -20.64 82.01
N ALA A 98 16.51 -20.47 83.19
CA ALA A 98 15.86 -20.79 84.44
C ALA A 98 14.64 -19.89 84.57
N LEU A 99 13.46 -20.43 84.20
CA LEU A 99 12.17 -19.89 84.58
C LEU A 99 12.11 -19.99 86.11
N LEU A 100 12.64 -18.96 86.76
CA LEU A 100 12.60 -18.81 88.19
C LEU A 100 11.12 -18.76 88.59
N GLN A 101 10.58 -19.88 89.06
CA GLN A 101 9.20 -19.93 89.50
C GLN A 101 9.09 -19.18 90.84
N PRO A 102 8.06 -18.34 91.01
CA PRO A 102 7.76 -17.76 92.30
C PRO A 102 7.50 -18.88 93.31
N ARG A 103 8.06 -18.79 94.51
CA ARG A 103 7.67 -19.72 95.59
C ARG A 103 6.17 -19.63 95.86
N ASP A 104 5.55 -20.73 96.29
CA ASP A 104 4.11 -20.74 96.56
C ASP A 104 3.72 -20.05 97.87
N ARG A 105 4.68 -19.83 98.78
CA ARG A 105 4.41 -19.30 100.13
C ARG A 105 5.51 -18.39 100.63
N ALA A 106 5.13 -17.26 101.22
CA ALA A 106 6.03 -16.37 101.93
C ALA A 106 5.78 -16.50 103.44
N ILE A 107 6.84 -16.81 104.19
CA ILE A 107 6.80 -16.98 105.65
C ILE A 107 7.49 -15.78 106.30
N PHE A 108 6.78 -15.10 107.20
CA PHE A 108 7.35 -14.00 108.00
C PHE A 108 7.80 -14.55 109.37
N PRO A 109 9.11 -14.78 109.60
CA PRO A 109 9.60 -15.52 110.78
C PRO A 109 9.34 -14.79 112.10
N GLN A 110 9.28 -13.45 112.07
CA GLN A 110 9.01 -12.62 113.24
C GLN A 110 7.60 -12.85 113.82
N ASN A 111 6.64 -13.17 112.95
CA ASN A 111 5.21 -13.10 113.25
C ASN A 111 4.48 -14.44 113.02
N GLY A 112 5.16 -15.44 112.44
CA GLY A 112 4.59 -16.72 112.02
C GLY A 112 3.53 -16.63 110.91
N LEU A 113 3.40 -15.49 110.25
CA LEU A 113 2.39 -15.27 109.20
C LEU A 113 2.82 -15.95 107.90
N VAL A 114 1.95 -16.79 107.34
CA VAL A 114 2.16 -17.45 106.04
C VAL A 114 1.19 -16.87 105.01
N VAL A 115 1.73 -16.20 104.00
CA VAL A 115 0.97 -15.73 102.83
C VAL A 115 0.97 -16.86 101.81
N SER A 116 -0.22 -17.29 101.38
CA SER A 116 -0.42 -18.46 100.51
C SER A 116 -0.75 -18.12 99.06
N SER A 117 -1.33 -16.95 98.81
CA SER A 117 -1.57 -16.45 97.45
C SER A 117 -1.67 -14.92 97.45
N VAL A 118 -1.29 -14.34 96.31
CA VAL A 118 -1.42 -12.90 96.04
C VAL A 118 -2.26 -12.74 94.78
N ASP A 119 -3.43 -12.11 94.93
CA ASP A 119 -4.34 -11.86 93.82
C ASP A 119 -4.32 -10.36 93.46
N VAL A 120 -3.89 -10.05 92.24
CA VAL A 120 -3.88 -8.68 91.70
C VAL A 120 -5.29 -8.37 91.20
N GLN A 121 -5.94 -7.36 91.79
CA GLN A 121 -7.33 -7.04 91.47
C GLN A 121 -7.44 -5.92 90.45
N SER A 122 -6.69 -4.84 90.66
CA SER A 122 -6.67 -3.70 89.77
C SER A 122 -5.29 -3.08 89.71
N VAL A 123 -4.92 -2.67 88.50
CA VAL A 123 -3.69 -1.92 88.22
C VAL A 123 -4.10 -0.76 87.33
N GLU A 124 -4.02 0.46 87.87
CA GLU A 124 -4.36 1.66 87.12
C GLU A 124 -3.20 2.66 87.11
N PRO A 125 -2.93 3.31 85.96
CA PRO A 125 -2.07 4.48 85.95
C PRO A 125 -2.72 5.61 86.74
N VAL A 126 -1.94 6.25 87.61
CA VAL A 126 -2.41 7.36 88.47
C VAL A 126 -2.50 8.65 87.67
N ASP A 127 -1.64 8.79 86.66
CA ASP A 127 -1.59 9.97 85.82
C ASP A 127 -2.61 9.89 84.67
N GLN A 128 -3.47 10.91 84.60
CA GLN A 128 -4.52 11.02 83.57
C GLN A 128 -3.92 11.09 82.17
N ARG A 129 -2.79 11.79 81.97
CA ARG A 129 -2.13 11.89 80.65
C ARG A 129 -1.69 10.53 80.13
N THR A 130 -1.23 9.66 81.02
CA THR A 130 -0.82 8.29 80.68
C THR A 130 -2.03 7.44 80.31
N ARG A 131 -3.18 7.61 80.99
CA ARG A 131 -4.45 6.95 80.64
C ARG A 131 -4.93 7.35 79.24
N ASP A 132 -4.93 8.65 78.94
CA ASP A 132 -5.38 9.17 77.64
C ASP A 132 -4.43 8.75 76.49
N ALA A 133 -3.12 8.66 76.77
CA ALA A 133 -2.13 8.14 75.81
C ALA A 133 -2.37 6.66 75.47
N LEU A 134 -2.68 5.84 76.47
CA LEU A 134 -3.02 4.43 76.26
C LEU A 134 -4.32 4.26 75.47
N GLN A 135 -5.35 5.07 75.77
CA GLN A 135 -6.60 5.03 75.02
C GLN A 135 -6.41 5.40 73.53
N ARG A 136 -5.58 6.42 73.24
CA ARG A 136 -5.21 6.75 71.86
C ARG A 136 -4.45 5.62 71.17
N SER A 137 -3.55 4.94 71.88
CA SER A 137 -2.83 3.78 71.33
C SER A 137 -3.78 2.63 70.98
N VAL A 138 -4.81 2.38 71.80
CA VAL A 138 -5.82 1.35 71.50
C VAL A 138 -6.65 1.74 70.27
N GLN A 139 -7.05 3.01 70.16
CA GLN A 139 -7.78 3.50 68.99
C GLN A 139 -6.96 3.32 67.70
N LEU A 140 -5.67 3.69 67.74
CA LEU A 140 -4.77 3.51 66.60
C LEU A 140 -4.58 2.03 66.26
N ALA A 141 -4.50 1.14 67.24
CA ALA A 141 -4.40 -0.30 66.98
C ALA A 141 -5.65 -0.82 66.24
N ILE A 142 -6.85 -0.37 66.64
CA ILE A 142 -8.10 -0.71 65.94
C ILE A 142 -8.05 -0.18 64.51
N GLU A 143 -7.69 1.10 64.33
CA GLU A 143 -7.58 1.72 63.02
C GLU A 143 -6.58 0.99 62.11
N ILE A 144 -5.42 0.59 62.62
CA ILE A 144 -4.43 -0.20 61.87
C ILE A 144 -5.04 -1.55 61.47
N THR A 145 -5.74 -2.24 62.37
CA THR A 145 -6.38 -3.52 62.02
C THR A 145 -7.49 -3.36 61.00
N THR A 146 -8.30 -2.29 61.08
CA THR A 146 -9.35 -1.98 60.12
C THR A 146 -8.77 -1.61 58.75
N ASN A 147 -7.78 -0.71 58.71
CA ASN A 147 -7.10 -0.30 57.48
C ASN A 147 -6.39 -1.49 56.82
N SER A 148 -5.80 -2.38 57.61
CA SER A 148 -5.18 -3.60 57.09
C SER A 148 -6.21 -4.56 56.47
N GLN A 149 -7.39 -4.69 57.07
CA GLN A 149 -8.48 -5.51 56.50
C GLN A 149 -9.04 -4.87 55.23
N GLU A 150 -9.23 -3.55 55.22
CA GLU A 150 -9.69 -2.82 54.05
C GLU A 150 -8.69 -2.95 52.88
N ALA A 151 -7.39 -2.79 53.16
CA ALA A 151 -6.35 -2.96 52.15
C ALA A 151 -6.36 -4.40 51.58
N ALA A 152 -6.49 -5.42 52.42
CA ALA A 152 -6.59 -6.81 51.97
C ALA A 152 -7.82 -7.03 51.06
N ALA A 153 -8.99 -6.51 51.45
CA ALA A 153 -10.21 -6.60 50.64
C ALA A 153 -10.07 -5.86 49.30
N LYS A 154 -9.45 -4.68 49.29
CA LYS A 154 -9.16 -3.92 48.06
C LYS A 154 -8.22 -4.69 47.13
N HIS A 155 -7.16 -5.29 47.67
CA HIS A 155 -6.23 -6.08 46.87
C HIS A 155 -6.89 -7.34 46.29
N GLU A 156 -7.78 -8.00 47.05
CA GLU A 156 -8.55 -9.12 46.53
C GLU A 156 -9.52 -8.70 45.43
N ALA A 157 -10.23 -7.59 45.60
CA ALA A 157 -11.10 -7.02 44.58
C ALA A 157 -10.32 -6.67 43.29
N GLN A 158 -9.16 -6.04 43.42
CA GLN A 158 -8.29 -5.72 42.27
C GLN A 158 -7.79 -6.98 41.55
N ARG A 159 -7.43 -8.02 42.28
CA ARG A 159 -7.02 -9.30 41.68
C ARG A 159 -8.17 -9.91 40.86
N LEU A 160 -9.38 -9.96 41.43
CA LEU A 160 -10.57 -10.47 40.74
C LEU A 160 -10.93 -9.63 39.51
N GLU A 161 -10.82 -8.31 39.61
CA GLU A 161 -11.05 -7.42 38.48
C GLU A 161 -10.02 -7.66 37.37
N GLN A 162 -8.75 -7.82 37.71
CA GLN A 162 -7.71 -8.12 36.73
C GLN A 162 -7.91 -9.46 36.04
N GLU A 163 -8.34 -10.49 36.79
CA GLU A 163 -8.72 -11.79 36.22
C GLU A 163 -9.91 -11.66 35.26
N ALA A 164 -10.94 -10.90 35.63
CA ALA A 164 -12.10 -10.66 34.79
C ALA A 164 -11.72 -9.90 33.50
N ARG A 165 -10.91 -8.85 33.62
CA ARG A 165 -10.38 -8.10 32.47
C ARG A 165 -9.56 -8.99 31.54
N GLY A 166 -8.65 -9.79 32.09
CA GLY A 166 -7.84 -10.74 31.31
C GLY A 166 -8.70 -11.80 30.59
N ARG A 167 -9.79 -12.26 31.20
CA ARG A 167 -10.75 -13.17 30.54
C ARG A 167 -11.50 -12.48 29.41
N LEU A 168 -11.99 -11.26 29.62
CA LEU A 168 -12.68 -10.48 28.61
C LEU A 168 -11.78 -10.14 27.42
N GLU A 169 -10.53 -9.76 27.65
CA GLU A 169 -9.57 -9.50 26.57
C GLU A 169 -9.29 -10.76 25.74
N ARG A 170 -9.11 -11.91 26.38
CA ARG A 170 -8.97 -13.18 25.65
C ARG A 170 -10.21 -13.49 24.82
N GLN A 171 -11.40 -13.32 25.39
CA GLN A 171 -12.64 -13.53 24.65
C GLN A 171 -12.75 -12.59 23.46
N LYS A 172 -12.44 -11.30 23.64
CA LYS A 172 -12.41 -10.31 22.56
C LYS A 172 -11.44 -10.70 21.45
N ILE A 173 -10.25 -11.21 21.79
CA ILE A 173 -9.27 -11.69 20.80
C ILE A 173 -9.82 -12.90 20.03
N LEU A 174 -10.48 -13.84 20.72
CA LEU A 174 -11.11 -14.99 20.07
C LEU A 174 -12.21 -14.55 19.12
N ASP A 175 -13.13 -13.70 19.57
CA ASP A 175 -14.22 -13.16 18.75
C ASP A 175 -13.67 -12.40 17.53
N GLN A 176 -12.63 -11.59 17.71
CA GLN A 176 -11.94 -10.91 16.61
C GLN A 176 -11.26 -11.89 15.65
N SER A 177 -10.64 -12.95 16.15
CA SER A 177 -10.00 -13.97 15.32
C SER A 177 -11.01 -14.75 14.49
N GLU A 178 -12.19 -15.02 15.03
CA GLU A 178 -13.28 -15.68 14.32
C GLU A 178 -13.89 -14.75 13.28
N ALA A 179 -14.10 -13.48 13.62
CA ALA A 179 -14.54 -12.46 12.68
C ALA A 179 -13.56 -12.29 11.51
N GLU A 180 -12.26 -12.27 11.78
CA GLU A 180 -11.23 -12.16 10.73
C GLU A 180 -11.12 -13.42 9.86
N LYS A 181 -11.40 -14.62 10.39
CA LYS A 181 -11.51 -15.84 9.57
C LYS A 181 -12.67 -15.75 8.58
N ALA A 182 -13.86 -15.37 9.05
CA ALA A 182 -15.02 -15.18 8.17
C ALA A 182 -14.78 -14.05 7.15
N ARG A 183 -14.11 -12.97 7.58
CA ARG A 183 -13.73 -11.87 6.69
C ARG A 183 -12.77 -12.30 5.59
N ARG A 184 -11.81 -13.18 5.90
CA ARG A 184 -10.90 -13.73 4.90
C ARG A 184 -11.67 -14.53 3.84
N GLU A 185 -12.58 -15.40 4.25
CA GLU A 185 -13.41 -16.18 3.31
C GLU A 185 -14.25 -15.27 2.41
N LEU A 186 -14.85 -14.22 2.98
CA LEU A 186 -15.57 -13.21 2.21
C LEU A 186 -14.65 -12.52 1.19
N LEU A 187 -13.47 -12.07 1.60
CA LEU A 187 -12.51 -11.42 0.71
C LEU A 187 -12.01 -12.36 -0.40
N GLU A 188 -11.84 -13.65 -0.11
CA GLU A 188 -11.51 -14.65 -1.12
C GLU A 188 -12.64 -14.78 -2.16
N LEU A 189 -13.90 -14.83 -1.72
CA LEU A 189 -15.06 -14.86 -2.62
C LEU A 189 -15.25 -13.56 -3.41
N GLU A 190 -15.01 -12.39 -2.81
CA GLU A 190 -15.01 -11.10 -3.50
C GLU A 190 -13.89 -11.03 -4.55
N ALA A 191 -12.68 -11.48 -4.23
CA ALA A 191 -11.57 -11.54 -5.17
C ALA A 191 -11.89 -12.47 -6.36
N LEU A 192 -12.51 -13.63 -6.10
CA LEU A 192 -12.97 -14.51 -7.16
C LEU A 192 -14.09 -13.88 -8.00
N SER A 193 -15.05 -13.20 -7.36
CA SER A 193 -16.16 -12.56 -8.05
C SER A 193 -15.68 -11.40 -8.93
N THR A 194 -14.79 -10.57 -8.43
CA THR A 194 -14.17 -9.47 -9.20
C THR A 194 -13.30 -9.99 -10.34
N ALA A 195 -12.58 -11.11 -10.16
CA ALA A 195 -11.85 -11.75 -11.24
C ALA A 195 -12.79 -12.30 -12.33
N VAL A 196 -13.88 -12.95 -11.96
CA VAL A 196 -14.90 -13.43 -12.91
C VAL A 196 -15.60 -12.28 -13.62
N GLU A 197 -15.91 -11.18 -12.91
CA GLU A 197 -16.51 -9.99 -13.49
C GLU A 197 -15.56 -9.32 -14.50
N SER A 198 -14.30 -9.12 -14.13
CA SER A 198 -13.28 -8.51 -15.01
C SER A 198 -13.00 -9.38 -16.24
N THR A 199 -12.86 -10.69 -16.06
CA THR A 199 -12.69 -11.60 -17.20
C THR A 199 -13.95 -11.70 -18.04
N GLY A 200 -15.13 -11.64 -17.43
CA GLY A 200 -16.43 -11.63 -18.09
C GLY A 200 -16.64 -10.39 -18.95
N THR A 201 -16.32 -9.20 -18.45
CA THR A 201 -16.39 -7.94 -19.21
C THR A 201 -15.39 -7.93 -20.35
N ALA A 202 -14.12 -8.29 -20.08
CA ALA A 202 -13.09 -8.35 -21.12
C ALA A 202 -13.42 -9.37 -22.21
N LYS A 203 -13.93 -10.55 -21.84
CA LYS A 203 -14.34 -11.58 -22.79
C LYS A 203 -15.55 -11.15 -23.60
N ALA A 204 -16.59 -10.62 -22.95
CA ALA A 204 -17.79 -10.14 -23.63
C ALA A 204 -17.47 -9.01 -24.62
N GLU A 205 -16.59 -8.07 -24.24
CA GLU A 205 -16.12 -7.02 -25.13
C GLU A 205 -15.30 -7.58 -26.30
N ALA A 206 -14.36 -8.50 -26.04
CA ALA A 206 -13.54 -9.10 -27.08
C ALA A 206 -14.38 -9.88 -28.09
N GLU A 207 -15.33 -10.69 -27.61
CA GLU A 207 -16.28 -11.44 -28.44
C GLU A 207 -17.18 -10.49 -29.24
N SER A 208 -17.71 -9.43 -28.62
CA SER A 208 -18.54 -8.43 -29.31
C SER A 208 -17.78 -7.71 -30.41
N ARG A 209 -16.52 -7.31 -30.15
CA ARG A 209 -15.66 -6.65 -31.16
C ARG A 209 -15.28 -7.60 -32.28
N ALA A 210 -14.94 -8.84 -31.96
CA ALA A 210 -14.61 -9.86 -32.97
C ALA A 210 -15.82 -10.15 -33.87
N GLU A 211 -17.02 -10.23 -33.29
CA GLU A 211 -18.26 -10.46 -34.03
C GLU A 211 -18.65 -9.25 -34.90
N ALA A 212 -18.51 -8.03 -34.38
CA ALA A 212 -18.70 -6.81 -35.18
C ALA A 212 -17.75 -6.77 -36.39
N ALA A 213 -16.45 -7.03 -36.16
CA ALA A 213 -15.45 -7.10 -37.24
C ALA A 213 -15.75 -8.24 -38.23
N ARG A 214 -16.28 -9.37 -37.76
CA ARG A 214 -16.71 -10.48 -38.63
C ARG A 214 -17.84 -10.04 -39.56
N ILE A 215 -18.85 -9.36 -39.03
CA ILE A 215 -19.98 -8.85 -39.82
C ILE A 215 -19.52 -7.80 -40.82
N GLU A 216 -18.67 -6.85 -40.41
CA GLU A 216 -18.08 -5.84 -41.30
C GLU A 216 -17.22 -6.47 -42.41
N GLY A 217 -16.40 -7.47 -42.05
CA GLY A 217 -15.60 -8.23 -43.01
C GLY A 217 -16.47 -8.97 -44.03
N GLN A 218 -17.53 -9.64 -43.58
CA GLN A 218 -18.47 -10.31 -44.48
C GLN A 218 -19.24 -9.30 -45.36
N GLY A 219 -19.69 -8.19 -44.77
CA GLY A 219 -20.39 -7.11 -45.46
C GLY A 219 -19.51 -6.46 -46.54
N SER A 220 -18.25 -6.17 -46.24
CA SER A 220 -17.31 -5.58 -47.19
C SER A 220 -16.98 -6.52 -48.36
N VAL A 221 -16.83 -7.83 -48.10
CA VAL A 221 -16.67 -8.83 -49.17
C VAL A 221 -17.90 -8.88 -50.07
N LEU A 222 -19.10 -8.91 -49.49
CA LEU A 222 -20.35 -8.90 -50.28
C LEU A 222 -20.50 -7.60 -51.08
N GLN A 223 -20.20 -6.46 -50.46
CA GLN A 223 -20.23 -5.16 -51.13
C GLN A 223 -19.22 -5.09 -52.28
N ALA A 224 -18.01 -5.62 -52.08
CA ALA A 224 -16.98 -5.67 -53.12
C ALA A 224 -17.42 -6.57 -54.29
N LYS A 225 -18.05 -7.71 -54.02
CA LYS A 225 -18.61 -8.59 -55.06
C LYS A 225 -19.70 -7.88 -55.87
N LEU A 226 -20.67 -7.28 -55.20
CA LEU A 226 -21.76 -6.54 -55.87
C LEU A 226 -21.23 -5.34 -56.66
N LYS A 227 -20.23 -4.63 -56.14
CA LYS A 227 -19.56 -3.55 -56.89
C LYS A 227 -18.80 -4.07 -58.10
N ALA A 228 -18.09 -5.19 -57.97
CA ALA A 228 -17.39 -5.80 -59.09
C ALA A 228 -18.37 -6.27 -60.18
N GLU A 229 -19.50 -6.86 -59.79
CA GLU A 229 -20.57 -7.25 -60.72
C GLU A 229 -21.19 -6.03 -61.41
N ALA A 230 -21.50 -4.95 -60.66
CA ALA A 230 -22.02 -3.72 -61.23
C ALA A 230 -21.04 -3.08 -62.23
N LEU A 231 -19.76 -2.96 -61.84
CA LEU A 231 -18.70 -2.44 -62.72
C LEU A 231 -18.48 -3.34 -63.95
N ALA A 232 -18.59 -4.66 -63.80
CA ALA A 232 -18.50 -5.59 -64.93
C ALA A 232 -19.64 -5.37 -65.94
N ILE A 233 -20.87 -5.14 -65.45
CA ILE A 233 -22.02 -4.84 -66.32
C ILE A 233 -21.84 -3.48 -67.01
N GLU A 234 -21.43 -2.45 -66.26
CA GLU A 234 -21.18 -1.11 -66.81
C GLU A 234 -20.09 -1.14 -67.88
N THR A 235 -18.96 -1.77 -67.60
CA THR A 235 -17.84 -1.87 -68.54
C THR A 235 -18.20 -2.71 -69.77
N GLU A 236 -18.95 -3.80 -69.63
CA GLU A 236 -19.43 -4.58 -70.79
C GLU A 236 -20.39 -3.75 -71.64
N ALA A 237 -21.32 -3.00 -71.03
CA ALA A 237 -22.24 -2.13 -71.75
C ALA A 237 -21.50 -0.99 -72.49
N GLU A 238 -20.51 -0.37 -71.85
CA GLU A 238 -19.63 0.62 -72.48
C GLU A 238 -18.84 0.03 -73.64
N LEU A 239 -18.27 -1.16 -73.47
CA LEU A 239 -17.50 -1.85 -74.49
C LEU A 239 -18.38 -2.20 -75.69
N GLN A 240 -19.63 -2.64 -75.49
CA GLN A 240 -20.59 -2.84 -76.56
C GLN A 240 -20.93 -1.53 -77.28
N ARG A 241 -21.10 -0.43 -76.54
CA ARG A 241 -21.35 0.89 -77.14
C ARG A 241 -20.18 1.32 -78.02
N VAL A 242 -18.95 1.19 -77.51
CA VAL A 242 -17.73 1.54 -78.24
C VAL A 242 -17.53 0.64 -79.45
N LYS A 243 -17.73 -0.68 -79.32
CA LYS A 243 -17.67 -1.62 -80.46
C LYS A 243 -18.58 -1.18 -81.60
N LYS A 244 -19.86 -0.89 -81.31
CA LYS A 244 -20.81 -0.43 -82.34
C LYS A 244 -20.37 0.86 -83.02
N VAL A 245 -19.88 1.84 -82.25
CA VAL A 245 -19.35 3.10 -82.82
C VAL A 245 -18.15 2.82 -83.72
N ARG A 246 -17.19 2.02 -83.26
CA ARG A 246 -15.99 1.66 -84.05
C ARG A 246 -16.31 0.85 -85.29
N GLU A 247 -17.28 -0.06 -85.23
CA GLU A 247 -17.74 -0.81 -86.41
C GLU A 247 -18.30 0.13 -87.48
N LEU A 248 -19.15 1.09 -87.08
CA LEU A 248 -19.70 2.09 -88.01
C LEU A 248 -18.60 3.01 -88.58
N GLU A 249 -17.67 3.46 -87.75
CA GLU A 249 -16.51 4.24 -88.20
C GLU A 249 -15.65 3.46 -89.21
N LEU A 250 -15.41 2.17 -88.97
CA LEU A 250 -14.65 1.32 -89.89
C LEU A 250 -15.38 1.13 -91.23
N VAL A 251 -16.70 0.95 -91.21
CA VAL A 251 -17.50 0.85 -92.44
C VAL A 251 -17.45 2.17 -93.23
N TYR A 252 -17.63 3.30 -92.55
CA TYR A 252 -17.53 4.63 -93.17
C TYR A 252 -16.14 4.86 -93.76
N ALA A 253 -15.07 4.56 -93.01
CA ALA A 253 -13.71 4.72 -93.47
C ALA A 253 -13.40 3.82 -94.68
N ARG A 254 -13.87 2.56 -94.68
CA ARG A 254 -13.74 1.67 -95.84
C ARG A 254 -14.44 2.22 -97.08
N ALA A 255 -15.68 2.68 -96.93
CA ALA A 255 -16.45 3.25 -98.03
C ALA A 255 -15.81 4.55 -98.57
N GLN A 256 -15.28 5.39 -97.68
CA GLN A 256 -14.55 6.59 -98.07
C GLN A 256 -13.27 6.23 -98.85
N LEU A 257 -12.50 5.24 -98.36
CA LEU A 257 -11.30 4.78 -99.04
C LEU A 257 -11.60 4.17 -100.41
N GLU A 258 -12.68 3.38 -100.52
CA GLU A 258 -13.15 2.81 -101.79
C GLU A 258 -13.56 3.91 -102.78
N LEU A 259 -14.24 4.95 -102.30
CA LEU A 259 -14.59 6.11 -103.11
C LEU A 259 -13.35 6.89 -103.56
N GLU A 260 -12.36 7.08 -102.69
CA GLU A 260 -11.09 7.72 -103.01
C GLU A 260 -10.31 6.91 -104.07
N VAL A 261 -10.27 5.58 -103.93
CA VAL A 261 -9.66 4.68 -104.92
C VAL A 261 -10.42 4.76 -106.25
N SER A 262 -11.75 4.70 -106.25
CA SER A 262 -12.56 4.79 -107.46
C SER A 262 -12.38 6.13 -108.17
N LYS A 263 -12.38 7.24 -107.42
CA LYS A 263 -12.09 8.57 -107.93
C LYS A 263 -10.68 8.64 -108.53
N ALA A 264 -9.67 8.13 -107.85
CA ALA A 264 -8.30 8.09 -108.35
C ALA A 264 -8.19 7.24 -109.62
N GLN A 265 -8.86 6.09 -109.69
CA GLN A 265 -8.91 5.24 -110.88
C GLN A 265 -9.59 5.94 -112.06
N GLN A 266 -10.73 6.60 -111.84
CA GLN A 266 -11.43 7.34 -112.90
C GLN A 266 -10.62 8.54 -113.40
N LEU A 267 -9.99 9.30 -112.49
CA LEU A 267 -9.11 10.40 -112.87
C LEU A 267 -7.89 9.89 -113.64
N ALA A 268 -7.27 8.78 -113.20
CA ALA A 268 -6.19 8.14 -113.92
C ALA A 268 -6.63 7.65 -115.31
N GLU A 269 -7.83 7.08 -115.45
CA GLU A 269 -8.37 6.65 -116.75
C GLU A 269 -8.62 7.85 -117.69
N VAL A 270 -9.14 8.96 -117.16
CA VAL A 270 -9.31 10.21 -117.91
C VAL A 270 -7.95 10.79 -118.30
N GLU A 271 -6.97 10.78 -117.42
CA GLU A 271 -5.60 11.22 -117.72
C GLU A 271 -4.95 10.35 -118.78
N VAL A 272 -5.12 9.02 -118.71
CA VAL A 272 -4.66 8.08 -119.74
C VAL A 272 -5.36 8.36 -121.07
N LYS A 273 -6.67 8.62 -121.09
CA LYS A 273 -7.42 8.98 -122.31
C LYS A 273 -6.97 10.32 -122.88
N LYS A 274 -6.82 11.35 -122.05
CA LYS A 274 -6.33 12.68 -122.43
C LYS A 274 -4.91 12.60 -122.96
N PHE A 275 -4.03 11.88 -122.27
CA PHE A 275 -2.66 11.65 -122.70
C PHE A 275 -2.67 10.93 -124.04
N LYS A 276 -3.39 9.81 -124.18
CA LYS A 276 -3.53 9.07 -125.45
C LYS A 276 -3.98 9.99 -126.60
N GLN A 277 -5.00 10.82 -126.39
CA GLN A 277 -5.45 11.79 -127.40
C GLN A 277 -4.38 12.85 -127.74
N MET A 278 -3.66 13.38 -126.75
CA MET A 278 -2.54 14.30 -126.98
C MET A 278 -1.40 13.63 -127.76
N THR A 279 -1.06 12.38 -127.41
CA THR A 279 0.00 11.59 -128.04
C THR A 279 -0.37 11.21 -129.48
N GLU A 280 -1.63 10.84 -129.73
CA GLU A 280 -2.17 10.56 -131.07
C GLU A 280 -2.20 11.83 -131.94
N ALA A 281 -2.57 12.98 -131.38
CA ALA A 281 -2.59 14.26 -132.09
C ALA A 281 -1.19 14.78 -132.47
N LEU A 282 -0.18 14.56 -131.63
CA LEU A 282 1.21 14.87 -131.95
C LEU A 282 1.80 13.91 -133.00
N GLY A 283 1.38 12.65 -132.98
CA GLY A 283 1.85 11.60 -133.88
C GLY A 283 3.18 10.98 -133.43
N PRO A 284 3.38 9.66 -133.64
CA PRO A 284 4.55 8.94 -133.11
C PRO A 284 5.88 9.41 -133.72
N SER A 285 5.86 9.91 -134.96
CA SER A 285 7.02 10.52 -135.62
C SER A 285 7.45 11.81 -134.93
N THR A 286 6.51 12.72 -134.65
CA THR A 286 6.81 14.01 -134.03
C THR A 286 7.34 13.85 -132.61
N ILE A 287 6.83 12.88 -131.83
CA ILE A 287 7.34 12.60 -130.48
C ILE A 287 8.76 12.01 -130.53
N ARG A 288 9.03 11.13 -131.50
CA ARG A 288 10.38 10.63 -131.75
C ARG A 288 11.32 11.78 -132.11
N ASP A 289 10.88 12.66 -133.01
CA ASP A 289 11.67 13.81 -133.45
C ASP A 289 11.89 14.81 -132.31
N LEU A 290 10.91 15.02 -131.41
CA LEU A 290 11.05 15.88 -130.23
C LEU A 290 12.00 15.27 -129.18
N ALA A 291 11.99 13.95 -129.00
CA ALA A 291 12.92 13.24 -128.13
C ALA A 291 14.34 13.21 -128.71
N VAL A 292 14.48 13.21 -130.03
CA VAL A 292 15.76 13.28 -130.77
C VAL A 292 16.25 14.72 -130.94
N ALA A 293 15.37 15.72 -130.90
CA ALA A 293 15.72 17.15 -131.03
C ALA A 293 16.59 17.66 -129.88
N GLY A 294 16.44 17.12 -128.67
CA GLY A 294 17.34 17.43 -127.55
C GLY A 294 18.81 17.09 -127.86
N PRO A 295 19.14 15.81 -128.14
CA PRO A 295 20.50 15.43 -128.53
C PRO A 295 20.94 16.04 -129.87
N GLU A 296 20.07 16.15 -130.88
CA GLU A 296 20.46 16.74 -132.18
C GLU A 296 20.72 18.25 -132.12
N MET A 297 19.98 19.01 -131.30
CA MET A 297 20.24 20.44 -131.10
C MET A 297 21.51 20.67 -130.26
N GLN A 298 21.77 19.81 -129.26
CA GLN A 298 23.02 19.84 -128.50
C GLN A 298 24.24 19.49 -129.38
N VAL A 299 24.10 18.56 -130.34
CA VAL A 299 25.15 18.22 -131.32
C VAL A 299 25.37 19.36 -132.33
N LYS A 300 24.31 20.04 -132.82
CA LYS A 300 24.44 21.20 -133.72
C LYS A 300 25.06 22.43 -133.02
N LEU A 301 24.78 22.65 -131.73
CA LEU A 301 25.44 23.69 -130.92
C LEU A 301 26.94 23.41 -130.76
N LEU A 302 27.33 22.16 -130.46
CA LEU A 302 28.74 21.74 -130.40
C LEU A 302 29.46 21.93 -131.75
N GLN A 303 28.77 21.72 -132.87
CA GLN A 303 29.32 21.92 -134.22
C GLN A 303 29.45 23.42 -134.58
N SER A 304 28.56 24.27 -134.09
CA SER A 304 28.58 25.74 -134.31
C SER A 304 29.61 26.51 -133.47
N LEU A 305 30.04 25.96 -132.33
CA LEU A 305 31.09 26.53 -131.48
C LEU A 305 32.51 26.21 -131.98
N GLY A 306 32.67 25.61 -133.17
CA GLY A 306 33.98 25.40 -133.81
C GLY A 306 34.89 24.40 -133.08
N LEU A 307 34.36 23.65 -132.13
CA LEU A 307 35.10 22.63 -131.39
C LEU A 307 35.15 21.35 -132.22
N LYS A 308 36.29 21.10 -132.89
CA LYS A 308 36.66 19.73 -133.26
C LYS A 308 36.68 18.95 -131.96
N SER A 309 35.83 17.93 -131.86
CA SER A 309 35.77 16.97 -130.76
C SER A 309 37.11 16.22 -130.65
N THR A 310 38.13 16.86 -130.09
CA THR A 310 39.26 16.17 -129.48
C THR A 310 38.76 15.65 -128.14
N LEU A 311 38.33 14.40 -128.18
CA LEU A 311 38.03 13.57 -127.02
C LEU A 311 39.31 13.44 -126.19
N ILE A 312 39.50 14.27 -125.18
CA ILE A 312 40.54 14.04 -124.17
C ILE A 312 39.92 13.12 -123.12
N THR A 313 40.05 11.81 -123.35
CA THR A 313 39.73 10.78 -122.36
C THR A 313 41.01 10.30 -121.70
N ASP A 314 41.15 10.54 -120.39
CA ASP A 314 41.75 9.54 -119.53
C ASP A 314 40.60 8.58 -119.14
N GLY A 315 40.79 7.29 -119.38
CA GLY A 315 39.75 6.29 -119.68
C GLY A 315 38.82 5.87 -118.53
N SER A 316 38.51 6.72 -117.55
CA SER A 316 37.61 6.32 -116.45
C SER A 316 36.55 7.34 -116.00
N THR A 317 36.53 8.59 -116.51
CA THR A 317 35.41 9.52 -116.26
C THR A 317 35.21 10.54 -117.42
N PRO A 318 34.09 10.53 -118.15
CA PRO A 318 33.81 11.56 -119.15
C PRO A 318 33.48 12.89 -118.46
N ILE A 319 34.37 13.89 -118.58
CA ILE A 319 34.13 15.25 -118.08
C ILE A 319 33.01 15.89 -118.91
N ASN A 320 31.88 16.15 -118.26
CA ASN A 320 30.69 16.72 -118.87
C ASN A 320 30.84 18.25 -118.97
N LEU A 321 31.40 18.72 -120.10
CA LEU A 321 31.74 20.14 -120.37
C LEU A 321 30.53 21.10 -120.30
N PHE A 322 29.30 20.58 -120.28
CA PHE A 322 28.07 21.36 -120.19
C PHE A 322 27.87 22.03 -118.82
N ASN A 323 28.25 21.38 -117.71
CA ASN A 323 28.08 21.98 -116.37
C ASN A 323 29.12 23.07 -116.06
N THR A 324 30.31 22.99 -116.65
CA THR A 324 31.39 23.97 -116.40
C THR A 324 31.12 25.31 -117.11
N ALA A 325 30.47 25.29 -118.28
CA ALA A 325 30.11 26.51 -119.02
C ALA A 325 28.99 27.32 -118.33
N LEU A 326 28.06 26.66 -117.63
CA LEU A 326 27.01 27.31 -116.84
C LEU A 326 27.54 27.98 -115.57
N GLY A 327 28.65 27.50 -115.00
CA GLY A 327 29.30 28.11 -113.82
C GLY A 327 30.07 29.40 -114.11
N LEU A 328 30.51 29.64 -115.36
CA LEU A 328 31.33 30.79 -115.74
C LEU A 328 30.49 32.02 -116.19
N LEU A 329 29.18 31.82 -116.43
CA LEU A 329 28.25 32.84 -116.94
C LEU A 329 27.40 33.54 -115.86
N GLY A 330 27.63 33.27 -114.58
CA GLY A 330 27.26 34.18 -113.48
C GLY A 330 25.78 34.60 -113.36
N LEU A 331 24.82 33.82 -113.87
CA LEU A 331 23.39 34.10 -113.78
C LEU A 331 22.67 32.95 -113.07
N GLY A 332 22.42 33.13 -111.76
CA GLY A 332 21.50 32.33 -110.97
C GLY A 332 22.07 31.82 -109.64
N SER A 333 22.02 32.65 -108.61
CA SER A 333 21.96 32.19 -107.22
C SER A 333 20.80 32.90 -106.54
N GLU A 334 19.81 32.15 -106.06
CA GLU A 334 19.14 32.49 -104.81
C GLU A 334 18.55 31.24 -104.15
N ALA A 335 18.76 31.19 -102.84
CA ALA A 335 18.48 30.07 -101.95
C ALA A 335 17.04 30.11 -101.40
N GLN A 336 16.44 28.94 -101.20
CA GLN A 336 15.49 28.71 -100.11
C GLN A 336 15.63 27.26 -99.57
N SER A 337 15.79 27.18 -98.25
CA SER A 337 16.02 26.01 -97.41
C SER A 337 14.85 25.01 -97.35
N PRO A 338 15.11 23.72 -97.08
CA PRO A 338 14.13 22.82 -96.47
C PRO A 338 14.54 22.46 -95.03
N SER A 339 13.67 22.73 -94.05
CA SER A 339 13.49 21.85 -92.89
C SER A 339 12.26 22.25 -92.06
N LYS A 340 11.12 21.60 -92.27
CA LYS A 340 10.22 21.21 -91.15
C LYS A 340 9.06 20.29 -91.59
N LYS A 341 8.76 19.36 -90.68
CA LYS A 341 7.49 18.64 -90.42
C LYS A 341 7.37 17.21 -90.99
N MET A 342 7.83 16.26 -90.19
CA MET A 342 7.11 14.99 -89.99
C MET A 342 6.33 15.03 -88.66
N ALA A 343 5.35 14.14 -88.60
CA ALA A 343 4.07 14.31 -87.96
C ALA A 343 3.99 13.90 -86.48
N ARG A 344 2.89 14.38 -85.92
CA ARG A 344 2.36 14.32 -84.56
C ARG A 344 1.74 12.94 -84.25
N GLY A 345 2.07 12.37 -83.10
CA GLY A 345 1.23 11.39 -82.39
C GLY A 345 0.88 11.96 -81.00
N PRO A 346 -0.35 11.79 -80.48
CA PRO A 346 -0.68 12.17 -79.11
C PRO A 346 -0.59 10.96 -78.16
N GLY A 347 0.07 11.13 -77.02
CA GLY A 347 -0.15 10.34 -75.82
C GLY A 347 -0.62 11.25 -74.68
N PRO A 348 -1.57 10.83 -73.83
CA PRO A 348 -1.84 11.49 -72.55
C PRO A 348 -0.92 10.87 -71.47
N GLU A 349 -0.11 11.66 -70.79
CA GLU A 349 -0.35 12.18 -69.43
C GLU A 349 -0.41 11.09 -68.33
N GLU A 350 0.72 10.92 -67.63
CA GLU A 350 0.77 10.43 -66.26
C GLU A 350 1.24 11.56 -65.34
N HIS A 351 0.34 11.99 -64.47
CA HIS A 351 0.57 12.88 -63.35
C HIS A 351 0.78 11.99 -62.10
N LEU A 352 1.92 12.13 -61.41
CA LEU A 352 2.04 12.30 -59.95
C LEU A 352 3.47 11.99 -59.47
N LEU A 353 4.18 13.06 -59.13
CA LEU A 353 5.50 13.06 -58.49
C LEU A 353 5.37 12.78 -56.99
N LEU A 354 6.20 11.85 -56.51
CA LEU A 354 6.57 11.69 -55.11
C LEU A 354 7.54 12.81 -54.70
N HIS A 355 7.18 13.60 -53.69
CA HIS A 355 8.13 14.37 -52.88
C HIS A 355 7.77 14.23 -51.40
N SER A 356 8.62 13.52 -50.66
CA SER A 356 8.62 13.43 -49.21
C SER A 356 9.18 14.72 -48.60
N SER A 357 8.41 15.33 -47.70
CA SER A 357 8.80 16.46 -46.85
C SER A 357 9.53 16.01 -45.56
N PRO A 358 10.34 16.90 -44.94
CA PRO A 358 11.11 16.61 -43.73
C PRO A 358 10.32 16.89 -42.42
N ASP A 359 10.71 16.19 -41.35
CA ASP A 359 10.19 16.32 -39.98
C ASP A 359 10.38 17.71 -39.35
N PRO A 360 9.49 18.14 -38.42
CA PRO A 360 9.80 19.14 -37.42
C PRO A 360 9.89 18.56 -36.00
N GLN A 361 10.91 19.02 -35.28
CA GLN A 361 11.09 18.86 -33.83
C GLN A 361 10.03 19.66 -33.06
N VAL A 362 9.53 19.11 -31.93
CA VAL A 362 8.88 19.89 -30.87
C VAL A 362 9.40 19.43 -29.49
N LEU A 363 9.90 20.40 -28.72
CA LEU A 363 10.33 20.31 -27.33
C LEU A 363 9.16 20.16 -26.34
N GLY A 364 9.36 19.30 -25.34
CA GLY A 364 9.22 19.64 -23.92
C GLY A 364 7.85 19.55 -23.23
N SER A 365 7.70 18.60 -22.31
CA SER A 365 7.04 18.88 -21.03
C SER A 365 7.47 17.91 -19.92
N LYS A 366 7.46 18.43 -18.69
CA LYS A 366 8.10 17.95 -17.48
C LYS A 366 7.24 16.91 -16.74
N HIS A 367 7.87 15.88 -16.21
CA HIS A 367 7.29 15.01 -15.19
C HIS A 367 7.54 15.61 -13.79
N ILE A 368 6.45 15.95 -13.09
CA ILE A 368 6.35 16.07 -11.63
C ILE A 368 5.04 15.36 -11.26
N VAL A 369 5.11 14.44 -10.30
CA VAL A 369 3.95 13.88 -9.60
C VAL A 369 4.32 13.83 -8.11
N PRO A 370 3.48 14.33 -7.19
CA PRO A 370 3.55 13.97 -5.78
C PRO A 370 2.94 12.60 -5.50
#